data_AF-A0AAV3YW22-F1
#
_entry.id   AF-A0AAV3YW22-F1
#
_cell.length_a   1.000
_cell.length_b   1.000
_cell.length_c   1.000
_cell.angle_alpha   90.00
_cell.angle_beta   90.00
_cell.angle_gamma   90.00
#
_symmetry.space_group_name_H-M   'P 1'
#
loop_
_entity.id
_entity.type
_entity.pdbx_description
1 polymer ?
#
loop_
_entity_poly.entity_id
_entity_poly.type
_entity_poly.pdbx_seq_one_letter_code
_entity_poly.pdbx_strand_id
1 'polypeptide(L)'
;MAHEPASDSEQRTEHSFYNFIDGHLRELRWTAYSLAGLGVFLVLRRVKATTKFTHVSNIPKHFFSKNYRLQGKVRNVSECGQLLVEHVPIIRLNLFTSDAESNHLLAVNVAGVSVTPEAVQWLRRTAQDQSVWFRLLQANDASVDCDVLLKLVITPFLFYLTLSLLHIYL
;
A
#
# COMPACT_ATOMS: atom_id res chain seq x y z
N MET A 1 -23.66 37.78 -45.40
CA MET A 1 -23.40 37.71 -43.95
C MET A 1 -21.96 38.14 -43.76
N ALA A 2 -21.74 39.45 -43.64
CA ALA A 2 -20.38 40.02 -43.57
C ALA A 2 -19.88 39.86 -42.12
N HIS A 3 -18.70 39.26 -41.98
CA HIS A 3 -18.02 39.09 -40.71
C HIS A 3 -17.48 40.46 -40.29
N GLU A 4 -18.06 41.06 -39.26
CA GLU A 4 -17.59 42.34 -38.70
C GLU A 4 -16.16 42.12 -38.15
N PRO A 5 -15.15 42.90 -38.59
CA PRO A 5 -13.79 42.74 -38.11
C PRO A 5 -13.71 43.26 -36.67
N ALA A 6 -13.23 42.41 -35.75
CA ALA A 6 -13.03 42.76 -34.35
C ALA A 6 -12.19 44.05 -34.24
N SER A 7 -12.59 44.95 -33.33
CA SER A 7 -11.97 46.26 -33.17
C SER A 7 -10.48 46.15 -32.79
N ASP A 8 -9.61 47.02 -33.33
CA ASP A 8 -8.15 47.00 -33.10
C ASP A 8 -7.76 46.97 -31.60
N SER A 9 -8.61 47.54 -30.74
CA SER A 9 -8.41 47.53 -29.29
C SER A 9 -8.49 46.12 -28.69
N GLU A 10 -9.38 45.29 -29.23
CA GLU A 10 -9.63 43.92 -28.79
C GLU A 10 -8.43 43.04 -29.16
N GLN A 11 -7.97 43.10 -30.41
CA GLN A 11 -6.79 42.36 -30.88
C GLN A 11 -5.52 42.72 -30.09
N ARG A 12 -5.35 43.99 -29.72
CA ARG A 12 -4.19 44.44 -28.93
C ARG A 12 -4.22 43.90 -27.50
N THR A 13 -5.40 43.84 -26.89
CA THR A 13 -5.54 43.24 -25.56
C THR A 13 -5.27 41.73 -25.61
N GLU A 14 -5.86 41.02 -26.57
CA GLU A 14 -5.64 39.59 -26.75
C GLU A 14 -4.16 39.25 -26.95
N HIS A 15 -3.46 39.96 -27.84
CA HIS A 15 -2.03 39.74 -28.08
C HIS A 15 -1.18 39.98 -26.81
N SER A 16 -1.55 40.95 -25.97
CA SER A 16 -0.88 41.18 -24.68
C SER A 16 -1.17 40.05 -23.68
N PHE A 17 -2.39 39.50 -23.66
CA PHE A 17 -2.76 38.38 -22.80
C PHE A 17 -2.04 37.09 -23.21
N TYR A 18 -1.97 36.77 -24.51
CA TYR A 18 -1.26 35.57 -24.99
C TYR A 18 0.23 35.63 -24.65
N ASN A 19 0.90 36.75 -24.92
CA ASN A 19 2.32 36.92 -24.59
C ASN A 19 2.60 36.83 -23.08
N PHE A 20 1.68 37.33 -22.25
CA PHE A 20 1.80 37.23 -20.80
C PHE A 20 1.66 35.79 -20.31
N ILE A 21 0.67 35.05 -20.83
CA ILE A 21 0.44 33.65 -20.51
C ILE A 21 1.65 32.82 -20.96
N ASP A 22 2.09 32.96 -22.21
CA ASP A 22 3.21 32.20 -22.78
C ASP A 22 4.51 32.40 -21.99
N GLY A 23 4.76 33.61 -21.48
CA GLY A 23 5.90 33.90 -20.61
C GLY A 23 5.83 33.22 -19.24
N HIS A 24 4.63 33.02 -18.69
CA HIS A 24 4.41 32.51 -17.32
C HIS A 24 3.85 31.07 -17.26
N LEU A 25 3.59 30.40 -18.39
CA LEU A 25 3.10 29.02 -18.44
C LEU A 25 3.99 28.06 -17.64
N ARG A 26 5.31 28.30 -17.63
CA ARG A 26 6.24 27.46 -16.88
C ARG A 26 6.02 27.59 -15.36
N GLU A 27 5.81 28.81 -14.86
CA GLU A 27 5.57 29.06 -13.44
C GLU A 27 4.22 28.53 -13.00
N LEU A 28 3.17 28.78 -13.79
CA LEU A 28 1.82 28.23 -13.57
C LEU A 28 1.83 26.70 -13.51
N ARG A 29 2.65 26.06 -14.34
CA ARG A 29 2.79 24.60 -14.32
C ARG A 29 3.46 24.11 -13.04
N TRP A 30 4.51 24.78 -12.55
CA TRP A 30 5.16 24.41 -11.29
C TRP A 30 4.26 24.63 -10.07
N THR A 31 3.44 25.69 -10.05
CA THR A 31 2.48 25.92 -8.95
C THR A 31 1.38 24.85 -8.95
N ALA A 32 0.85 24.51 -10.13
CA ALA A 32 -0.12 23.43 -10.27
C ALA A 32 0.44 22.08 -9.81
N TYR A 33 1.67 21.72 -10.22
CA TYR A 33 2.32 20.49 -9.76
C TYR A 33 2.61 20.49 -8.26
N SER A 34 2.99 21.63 -7.69
CA SER A 34 3.24 21.75 -6.25
C SER A 34 1.96 21.54 -5.45
N LEU A 35 0.85 22.14 -5.88
CA LEU A 35 -0.46 21.97 -5.23
C LEU A 35 -0.95 20.53 -5.34
N ALA A 36 -0.81 19.91 -6.53
CA ALA A 36 -1.15 18.51 -6.74
C ALA A 36 -0.30 17.58 -5.84
N GLY A 37 1.02 17.81 -5.79
CA GLY A 37 1.94 17.07 -4.94
C GLY A 37 1.60 17.17 -3.46
N LEU A 38 1.25 18.38 -2.98
CA LEU A 38 0.83 18.61 -1.60
C LEU A 38 -0.48 17.86 -1.28
N GLY A 39 -1.45 17.89 -2.19
CA GLY A 39 -2.71 17.15 -2.05
C GLY A 39 -2.47 15.64 -1.91
N VAL A 40 -1.67 15.06 -2.81
CA VAL A 40 -1.29 13.64 -2.75
C VAL A 40 -0.57 13.33 -1.45
N PHE A 41 0.41 14.13 -1.04
CA PHE A 41 1.16 13.95 0.20
C PHE A 41 0.26 13.94 1.44
N LEU A 42 -0.71 14.86 1.53
CA LEU A 42 -1.65 14.92 2.65
C LEU A 42 -2.55 13.68 2.71
N VAL A 43 -3.03 13.20 1.55
CA VAL A 43 -3.82 11.97 1.47
C VAL A 43 -2.99 10.79 1.96
N LEU A 44 -1.77 10.63 1.45
CA LEU A 44 -0.83 9.57 1.85
C LEU A 44 -0.54 9.57 3.36
N ARG A 45 -0.32 10.76 3.93
CA ARG A 45 -0.09 10.93 5.37
C ARG A 45 -1.32 10.57 6.19
N ARG A 46 -2.52 10.93 5.72
CA ARG A 46 -3.77 10.68 6.44
C ARG A 46 -4.14 9.20 6.47
N VAL A 47 -3.91 8.47 5.37
CA VAL A 47 -4.16 7.02 5.33
C VAL A 47 -3.03 6.19 5.95
N LYS A 48 -1.97 6.83 6.46
CA LYS A 48 -0.79 6.16 7.02
C LYS A 48 -0.21 5.08 6.09
N ALA A 49 -0.30 5.28 4.78
CA ALA A 49 0.12 4.29 3.78
C ALA A 49 1.61 3.96 3.82
N THR A 50 2.40 4.81 4.48
CA THR A 50 3.87 4.75 4.54
C THR A 50 4.41 4.28 5.89
N THR A 51 3.56 4.12 6.92
CA THR A 51 4.04 3.79 8.27
C THR A 51 4.09 2.28 8.48
N LYS A 52 5.21 1.76 8.99
CA LYS A 52 5.34 0.37 9.45
C LYS A 52 4.85 0.27 10.90
N PHE A 53 3.82 -0.56 11.15
CA PHE A 53 3.37 -0.85 12.52
C PHE A 53 4.20 -2.00 13.09
N THR A 54 4.97 -1.71 14.14
CA THR A 54 5.82 -2.68 14.84
C THR A 54 5.18 -3.26 16.09
N HIS A 55 4.29 -2.51 16.74
CA HIS A 55 3.57 -2.91 17.95
C HIS A 55 2.07 -2.67 17.80
N VAL A 56 1.27 -3.44 18.53
CA VAL A 56 -0.20 -3.28 18.58
C VAL A 56 -0.59 -1.89 19.09
N SER A 57 0.12 -1.38 20.10
CA SER A 57 -0.08 -0.03 20.65
C SER A 57 0.16 1.10 19.63
N ASN A 58 0.98 0.85 18.60
CA ASN A 58 1.24 1.83 17.54
C ASN A 58 0.08 1.91 16.53
N ILE A 59 -0.84 0.95 16.54
CA ILE A 59 -2.01 0.91 15.67
C ILE A 59 -3.09 1.83 16.25
N PRO A 60 -3.54 2.85 15.50
CA PRO A 60 -4.59 3.75 15.97
C PRO A 60 -5.89 3.00 16.30
N LYS A 61 -6.53 3.36 17.42
CA LYS A 61 -7.81 2.76 17.86
C LYS A 61 -8.91 2.81 16.80
N HIS A 62 -8.97 3.88 16.01
CA HIS A 62 -9.96 4.03 14.95
C HIS A 62 -9.79 3.04 13.79
N PHE A 63 -8.63 2.36 13.68
CA PHE A 63 -8.43 1.32 12.69
C PHE A 63 -9.19 0.04 13.02
N PHE A 64 -9.31 -0.29 14.30
CA PHE A 64 -10.14 -1.41 14.77
C PHE A 64 -11.62 -1.11 14.55
N SER A 65 -12.09 0.08 14.95
CA SER A 65 -13.51 0.44 14.78
C SER A 65 -13.98 0.47 13.31
N LYS A 66 -13.06 0.72 12.38
CA LYS A 66 -13.34 0.77 10.93
C LYS A 66 -12.92 -0.50 10.18
N ASN A 67 -12.42 -1.51 10.89
CA ASN A 67 -11.99 -2.78 10.31
C ASN A 67 -11.01 -2.61 9.14
N TYR A 68 -9.98 -1.78 9.32
CA TYR A 68 -8.98 -1.58 8.27
C TYR A 68 -8.20 -2.85 7.99
N ARG A 69 -7.86 -3.05 6.72
CA ARG A 69 -6.97 -4.13 6.28
C ARG A 69 -5.54 -3.62 6.22
N LEU A 70 -4.65 -4.34 6.87
CA LEU A 70 -3.21 -4.13 6.79
C LEU A 70 -2.57 -5.23 5.95
N GLN A 71 -1.44 -4.92 5.33
CA GLN A 71 -0.65 -5.88 4.59
C GLN A 71 0.58 -6.27 5.42
N GLY A 72 0.97 -7.53 5.35
CA GLY A 72 2.18 -8.01 5.99
C GLY A 72 2.70 -9.28 5.36
N LYS A 73 3.85 -9.74 5.85
CA LYS A 73 4.44 -11.03 5.52
C LYS A 73 4.51 -11.87 6.79
N VAL A 74 3.98 -13.08 6.76
CA VAL A 74 4.11 -14.01 7.88
C VAL A 74 5.55 -14.47 7.94
N ARG A 75 6.25 -14.17 9.04
CA ARG A 75 7.63 -14.61 9.25
C ARG A 75 7.69 -15.93 10.00
N ASN A 76 6.79 -16.12 10.95
CA ASN A 76 6.75 -17.34 11.74
C ASN A 76 5.34 -17.60 12.28
N VAL A 77 5.09 -18.80 12.79
CA VAL A 77 3.84 -19.21 13.45
C VAL A 77 4.18 -19.71 14.85
N SER A 78 3.64 -19.02 15.86
CA SER A 78 3.77 -19.37 17.27
C SER A 78 3.20 -20.76 17.56
N GLU A 79 3.69 -21.40 18.61
CA GLU A 79 3.20 -22.71 19.07
C GLU A 79 1.72 -22.65 19.47
N CYS A 80 1.24 -21.49 19.93
CA CYS A 80 -0.16 -21.25 20.27
C CYS A 80 -1.05 -20.98 19.04
N GLY A 81 -0.52 -21.06 17.82
CA GLY A 81 -1.28 -20.82 16.59
C GLY A 81 -1.40 -19.36 16.15
N GLN A 82 -0.66 -18.44 16.79
CA GLN A 82 -0.62 -17.03 16.40
C GLN A 82 0.34 -16.83 15.21
N LEU A 83 -0.04 -15.99 14.25
CA LEU A 83 0.81 -15.61 13.13
C LEU A 83 1.71 -14.45 13.52
N LEU A 84 3.01 -14.61 13.40
CA LEU A 84 3.98 -13.54 13.62
C LEU A 84 4.22 -12.82 12.29
N VAL A 85 3.54 -11.68 12.14
CA VAL A 85 3.47 -10.94 10.88
C VAL A 85 4.34 -9.71 10.93
N GLU A 86 5.28 -9.61 9.98
CA GLU A 86 5.96 -8.37 9.71
C GLU A 86 5.04 -7.46 8.88
N HIS A 87 4.64 -6.32 9.44
CA HIS A 87 3.83 -5.35 8.71
C HIS A 87 4.61 -4.74 7.54
N VAL A 88 3.99 -4.71 6.36
CA VAL A 88 4.52 -4.07 5.15
C VAL A 88 3.65 -2.87 4.81
N PRO A 89 4.18 -1.63 4.82
CA PRO A 89 3.41 -0.46 4.43
C PRO A 89 2.93 -0.61 2.97
N ILE A 90 1.75 -0.06 2.68
CA ILE A 90 1.12 -0.13 1.36
C ILE A 90 2.00 0.56 0.31
N ILE A 91 2.65 1.65 0.69
CA ILE A 91 3.55 2.42 -0.18
C ILE A 91 4.91 2.49 0.48
N ARG A 92 5.89 1.83 -0.15
CA ARG A 92 7.31 1.99 0.21
C ARG A 92 7.85 3.23 -0.48
N LEU A 93 7.89 4.35 0.23
CA LEU A 93 8.71 5.50 -0.18
C LEU A 93 10.09 5.32 0.44
N ASN A 94 11.08 4.95 -0.38
CA ASN A 94 12.49 4.78 0.02
C ASN A 94 13.18 6.08 0.50
N LEU A 95 12.42 7.15 0.76
CA LEU A 95 12.94 8.48 1.04
C LEU A 95 13.21 8.73 2.53
N PHE A 96 12.55 8.00 3.46
CA PHE A 96 12.60 8.35 4.89
C PHE A 96 12.57 7.19 5.88
N THR A 97 12.81 5.95 5.45
CA THR A 97 12.90 4.81 6.38
C THR A 97 14.35 4.54 6.71
N SER A 98 14.77 4.97 7.90
CA SER A 98 15.86 4.29 8.61
C SER A 98 15.42 2.83 8.73
N ASP A 99 16.07 1.94 7.97
CA ASP A 99 15.99 0.49 8.13
C ASP A 99 16.63 0.11 9.47
N ALA A 100 16.03 0.58 10.57
CA ALA A 100 16.22 -0.05 11.85
C ALA A 100 15.56 -1.43 11.70
N GLU A 101 16.40 -2.41 11.36
CA GLU A 101 16.25 -3.87 11.40
C GLU A 101 15.70 -4.30 12.77
N SER A 102 14.50 -3.87 13.07
CA SER A 102 13.81 -4.22 14.28
C SER A 102 12.98 -5.46 13.95
N ASN A 103 13.36 -6.61 14.52
CA ASN A 103 12.67 -7.91 14.46
C ASN A 103 11.26 -7.87 15.10
N HIS A 104 10.56 -6.75 14.99
CA HIS A 104 9.24 -6.56 15.55
C HIS A 104 8.20 -7.18 14.64
N LEU A 105 7.64 -8.29 15.12
CA LEU A 105 6.56 -9.04 14.48
C LEU A 105 5.27 -8.77 15.27
N LEU A 106 4.19 -8.47 14.55
CA LEU A 106 2.87 -8.36 15.14
C LEU A 106 2.31 -9.77 15.35
N ALA A 107 1.90 -10.08 16.58
CA ALA A 107 1.17 -11.30 16.86
C ALA A 107 -0.29 -11.14 16.41
N VAL A 108 -0.67 -11.91 15.39
CA VAL A 108 -2.00 -11.90 14.79
C VAL A 108 -2.71 -13.20 15.11
N ASN A 109 -3.85 -13.09 15.78
CA ASN A 109 -4.78 -14.18 16.05
C ASN A 109 -5.82 -14.25 14.93
N VAL A 110 -6.14 -15.46 14.49
CA VAL A 110 -7.28 -15.67 13.59
C VAL A 110 -8.56 -15.66 14.42
N ALA A 111 -9.42 -14.66 14.21
CA ALA A 111 -10.63 -14.50 15.00
C ALA A 111 -11.60 -15.67 14.82
N GLY A 112 -12.23 -16.10 15.91
CA GLY A 112 -13.26 -17.15 15.90
C GLY A 112 -12.75 -18.57 15.63
N VAL A 113 -11.43 -18.79 15.57
CA VAL A 113 -10.84 -20.11 15.30
C VAL A 113 -10.05 -20.59 16.52
N SER A 114 -10.40 -21.78 17.02
CA SER A 114 -9.57 -22.50 17.99
C SER A 114 -8.52 -23.31 17.25
N VAL A 115 -7.25 -22.99 17.43
CA VAL A 115 -6.15 -23.60 16.69
C VAL A 115 -5.69 -24.88 17.41
N THR A 116 -5.88 -26.04 16.77
CA THR A 116 -5.33 -27.31 17.24
C THR A 116 -3.85 -27.44 16.86
N PRO A 117 -3.05 -28.29 17.54
CA PRO A 117 -1.64 -28.50 17.19
C PRO A 117 -1.42 -28.91 15.72
N GLU A 118 -2.34 -29.70 15.16
CA GLU A 118 -2.34 -30.09 13.74
C GLU A 118 -2.56 -28.88 12.82
N ALA A 119 -3.49 -27.99 13.19
CA ALA A 119 -3.73 -26.75 12.47
C ALA A 119 -2.52 -25.80 12.51
N VAL A 120 -1.76 -25.78 13.61
CA VAL A 120 -0.48 -25.02 13.69
C VAL A 120 0.51 -25.54 12.66
N GLN A 121 0.66 -26.86 12.53
CA GLN A 121 1.56 -27.44 11.53
C GLN A 121 1.10 -27.17 10.10
N TRP A 122 -0.21 -27.16 9.85
CA TRP A 122 -0.77 -26.76 8.57
C TRP A 122 -0.48 -25.29 8.27
N LEU A 123 -0.71 -24.39 9.23
CA LEU A 123 -0.41 -22.96 9.10
C LEU A 123 1.08 -22.70 8.82
N ARG A 124 1.99 -23.43 9.48
CA ARG A 124 3.43 -23.33 9.20
C ARG A 124 3.75 -23.69 7.75
N ARG A 125 3.13 -24.74 7.20
CA ARG A 125 3.37 -25.15 5.81
C ARG A 125 2.76 -24.19 4.78
N THR A 126 1.59 -23.62 5.08
CA THR A 126 0.82 -22.86 4.09
C THR A 126 1.02 -21.35 4.20
N ALA A 127 1.15 -20.81 5.41
CA ALA A 127 1.19 -19.37 5.66
C ALA A 127 2.61 -18.82 5.88
N GLN A 128 3.58 -19.64 6.28
CA GLN A 128 4.94 -19.16 6.51
C GLN A 128 5.54 -18.58 5.22
N ASP A 129 6.20 -17.43 5.36
CA ASP A 129 6.77 -16.63 4.28
C ASP A 129 5.78 -16.13 3.22
N GLN A 130 4.47 -16.30 3.44
CA GLN A 130 3.45 -15.76 2.54
C GLN A 130 3.09 -14.32 2.89
N SER A 131 2.72 -13.57 1.85
CA SER A 131 2.11 -12.25 2.03
C SER A 131 0.64 -12.42 2.41
N VAL A 132 0.23 -11.69 3.45
CA VAL A 132 -1.12 -11.73 4.01
C VAL A 132 -1.72 -10.34 4.06
N TRP A 133 -3.03 -10.29 3.86
CA TRP A 133 -3.86 -9.17 4.29
C TRP A 133 -4.55 -9.57 5.58
N PHE A 134 -4.49 -8.74 6.61
CA PHE A 134 -5.19 -8.99 7.86
C PHE A 134 -6.07 -7.80 8.23
N ARG A 135 -7.36 -8.07 8.45
CA ARG A 135 -8.35 -7.08 8.86
C ARG A 135 -8.35 -6.98 10.37
N LEU A 136 -8.10 -5.79 10.89
CA LEU A 136 -8.07 -5.52 12.32
C LEU A 136 -9.50 -5.57 12.88
N LEU A 137 -9.77 -6.46 13.84
CA LEU A 137 -11.07 -6.53 14.51
C LEU A 137 -10.97 -5.97 15.93
N GLN A 138 -10.04 -6.52 16.72
CA GLN A 138 -9.87 -6.16 18.12
C GLN A 138 -8.40 -6.19 18.52
N ALA A 139 -8.00 -5.20 19.33
CA ALA A 139 -6.68 -5.16 19.95
C ALA A 139 -6.72 -5.84 21.32
N ASN A 140 -5.78 -6.74 21.56
CA ASN A 140 -5.43 -7.24 22.89
C ASN A 140 -4.08 -6.63 23.29
N ASP A 141 -3.63 -6.86 24.54
CA ASP A 141 -2.42 -6.20 25.08
C ASP A 141 -1.15 -6.49 24.26
N ALA A 142 -1.01 -7.72 23.74
CA ALA A 142 0.16 -8.17 22.99
C ALA A 142 -0.16 -8.73 21.59
N SER A 143 -1.44 -8.97 21.28
CA SER A 143 -1.87 -9.57 20.01
C SER A 143 -3.06 -8.83 19.42
N VAL A 144 -3.37 -9.14 18.16
CA VAL A 144 -4.51 -8.57 17.45
C VAL A 144 -5.38 -9.68 16.90
N ASP A 145 -6.67 -9.63 17.19
CA ASP A 145 -7.65 -10.52 16.57
C ASP A 145 -8.01 -9.98 15.19
N CYS A 146 -7.83 -10.82 14.17
CA CYS A 146 -7.96 -10.44 12.78
C CYS A 146 -8.67 -11.50 11.94
N ASP A 147 -9.31 -11.05 10.85
CA ASP A 147 -9.56 -11.91 9.69
C ASP A 147 -8.30 -11.92 8.81
N VAL A 148 -7.77 -13.10 8.46
CA VAL A 148 -6.55 -13.23 7.67
C VAL A 148 -6.86 -13.78 6.28
N LEU A 149 -6.33 -13.12 5.27
CA LEU A 149 -6.45 -13.50 3.86
C LEU A 149 -5.04 -13.73 3.28
N LEU A 150 -4.77 -14.95 2.86
CA LEU A 150 -3.52 -15.31 2.20
C LEU A 150 -3.55 -14.80 0.75
N LYS A 151 -2.50 -14.08 0.35
CA LYS A 151 -2.28 -13.78 -1.05
C LYS A 151 -1.63 -15.00 -1.68
N LEU A 152 -2.42 -15.86 -2.32
CA LEU A 152 -1.86 -16.93 -3.13
C LEU A 152 -1.10 -16.31 -4.30
N VAL A 153 0.22 -16.36 -4.23
CA VAL A 153 1.07 -16.08 -5.39
C VAL A 153 1.17 -17.40 -6.15
N ILE A 154 0.34 -17.56 -7.17
CA ILE A 154 0.52 -18.62 -8.16
C ILE A 154 1.80 -18.27 -8.91
N THR A 155 2.95 -18.72 -8.40
CA THR A 155 4.22 -18.55 -9.08
C THR A 155 4.12 -19.24 -10.44
N PRO A 156 4.38 -18.56 -11.56
CA PRO A 156 4.32 -19.16 -12.90
C PRO A 156 5.45 -20.16 -13.16
N PHE A 157 6.13 -20.65 -12.12
CA PHE A 157 7.27 -21.57 -12.20
C PHE A 157 6.91 -22.86 -12.96
N LEU A 158 5.70 -23.37 -12.79
CA LEU A 158 5.19 -24.51 -13.55
C LEU A 158 4.94 -24.18 -15.04
N PHE A 159 4.66 -22.92 -15.37
CA PHE A 159 4.46 -22.45 -16.74
C PHE A 159 5.79 -22.32 -17.49
N TYR A 160 6.87 -21.95 -16.81
CA TYR A 160 8.21 -21.90 -17.38
C TYR A 160 8.83 -23.28 -17.57
N LEU A 161 8.61 -24.21 -16.63
CA LEU A 161 9.07 -25.60 -16.73
C LEU A 161 8.48 -26.34 -17.94
N THR A 162 7.19 -26.12 -18.24
CA THR A 162 6.55 -26.72 -19.40
C THR A 162 7.04 -26.11 -20.72
N LEU A 163 7.28 -24.79 -20.76
CA LEU A 163 7.86 -24.12 -21.93
C LEU A 163 9.31 -24.56 -22.19
N SER A 164 10.14 -24.75 -21.16
CA SER A 164 11.51 -25.25 -21.34
C SER A 164 11.54 -26.69 -21.83
N LEU A 165 10.64 -27.55 -21.33
CA LEU A 165 10.54 -28.93 -21.79
C LEU A 165 10.00 -29.02 -23.22
N LEU A 166 9.09 -28.13 -23.61
CA LEU A 166 8.58 -28.02 -24.99
C LEU A 166 9.68 -27.54 -25.96
N HIS A 167 10.51 -26.58 -25.56
CA HIS A 167 11.61 -26.07 -26.40
C HIS A 167 12.78 -27.06 -26.54
N ILE A 168 12.97 -27.98 -25.60
CA ILE A 168 13.97 -29.06 -25.69
C ILE A 168 13.50 -30.18 -26.63
N TYR A 169 12.19 -30.33 -26.83
CA TYR A 169 11.60 -31.44 -27.58
C TYR A 169 11.24 -31.09 -29.05
N LEU A 170 11.51 -29.86 -29.49
CA LEU A 170 11.14 -29.31 -30.80
C LEU A 170 12.41 -28.85 -31.53
#